data_AF-A0A8X6VY41-F1
#
_entry.id   AF-A0A8X6VY41-F1
#
_cell.length_a   1.000
_cell.length_b   1.000
_cell.length_c   1.000
_cell.angle_alpha   90.00
_cell.angle_beta   90.00
_cell.angle_gamma   90.00
#
_symmetry.space_group_name_H-M   'P 1'
#
loop_
_entity.id
_entity.type
_entity.pdbx_description
1 polymer ?
#
loop_
_entity_poly.entity_id
_entity_poly.type
_entity_poly.pdbx_seq_one_letter_code
_entity_poly.pdbx_strand_id
1 'polypeptide(L)' 'MSRRKQRSAFDQVSEFDRGRIVAHRDWGLSFRKIGSRVGRNQTTVMRIWDHWLQEGTTDRRHRSHPP' A
#
# COMPACT_ATOMS: atom_id res chain seq x y z
N MET A 1 -23.58 11.87 -16.10
CA MET A 1 -23.64 11.06 -14.86
C MET A 1 -22.25 10.97 -14.24
N SER A 2 -21.93 11.82 -13.25
CA SER A 2 -20.64 11.77 -12.57
C SER A 2 -20.55 10.48 -11.76
N ARG A 3 -19.72 9.53 -12.21
CA ARG A 3 -19.33 8.37 -11.40
C ARG A 3 -18.64 8.93 -10.16
N ARG A 4 -19.39 9.05 -9.04
CA ARG A 4 -18.78 9.24 -7.73
C ARG A 4 -17.84 8.05 -7.57
N LYS A 5 -16.55 8.29 -7.78
CA LYS A 5 -15.48 7.32 -7.62
C LYS A 5 -15.60 6.88 -6.17
N GLN A 6 -16.28 5.75 -5.93
CA GLN A 6 -16.45 5.17 -4.62
C GLN A 6 -15.03 4.96 -4.14
N ARG A 7 -14.53 5.84 -3.25
CA ARG A 7 -13.22 5.71 -2.65
C ARG A 7 -13.22 4.31 -2.04
N SER A 8 -12.52 3.40 -2.69
CA SER A 8 -12.55 2.00 -2.28
C SER A 8 -12.10 1.96 -0.82
N ALA A 9 -12.53 0.96 -0.04
CA ALA A 9 -12.15 0.88 1.38
C ALA A 9 -10.62 0.93 1.61
N PHE A 10 -9.82 0.72 0.55
CA PHE A 10 -8.38 0.92 0.48
C PHE A 10 -7.92 2.40 0.59
N ASP A 11 -8.63 3.35 -0.04
CA ASP A 11 -8.35 4.79 0.11
C ASP A 11 -8.64 5.29 1.53
N GLN A 12 -9.36 4.49 2.32
CA GLN A 12 -9.65 4.78 3.73
C GLN A 12 -8.62 4.17 4.70
N VAL A 13 -7.55 3.54 4.19
CA VAL A 13 -6.44 3.12 5.04
C VAL A 13 -5.57 4.34 5.33
N SER A 14 -5.45 4.67 6.61
CA SER A 14 -4.67 5.81 7.07
C SER A 14 -3.21 5.67 6.62
N GLU A 15 -2.53 6.80 6.41
CA GLU A 15 -1.10 6.81 6.10
C GLU A 15 -0.28 6.11 7.19
N PHE A 16 -0.72 6.23 8.45
CA PHE A 16 -0.14 5.51 9.59
C PHE A 16 -0.23 3.99 9.42
N ASP A 17 -1.40 3.46 9.06
CA ASP A 17 -1.58 2.03 8.81
C ASP A 17 -0.76 1.56 7.60
N ARG A 18 -0.66 2.38 6.55
CA ARG A 18 0.21 2.09 5.39
C ARG A 18 1.67 1.95 5.84
N GLY A 19 2.16 2.88 6.67
CA GLY A 19 3.50 2.82 7.24
C GLY A 19 3.74 1.57 8.08
N ARG A 20 2.77 1.18 8.92
CA ARG A 20 2.86 -0.07 9.71
C ARG A 20 2.89 -1.33 8.85
N ILE A 21 2.14 -1.35 7.75
CA ILE A 21 2.15 -2.46 6.80
C ILE A 21 3.53 -2.62 6.16
N VAL A 22 4.14 -1.52 5.70
CA VAL A 22 5.48 -1.53 5.09
C VAL A 22 6.52 -1.97 6.11
N ALA A 23 6.55 -1.38 7.31
CA ALA A 23 7.51 -1.72 8.35
C ALA A 23 7.42 -3.20 8.77
N HIS A 24 6.20 -3.72 8.96
CA HIS A 24 6.05 -5.14 9.29
C HIS A 24 6.46 -6.07 8.16
N ARG A 25 6.26 -5.65 6.91
CA ARG A 25 6.63 -6.47 5.76
C ARG A 25 8.13 -6.52 5.56
N ASP A 26 8.83 -5.41 5.84
CA ASP A 26 10.29 -5.33 5.88
C ASP A 26 10.87 -6.27 6.95
N TRP A 27 10.20 -6.42 8.09
CA TRP A 27 10.54 -7.41 9.13
C TRP A 27 10.13 -8.86 8.79
N GLY A 28 9.65 -9.13 7.57
CA GLY A 28 9.34 -10.47 7.10
C GLY A 28 8.02 -11.07 7.60
N LEU A 29 7.14 -10.27 8.23
CA LEU A 29 5.85 -10.79 8.69
C LEU A 29 4.95 -11.17 7.51
N SER A 30 4.18 -12.26 7.67
CA SER A 30 3.19 -12.67 6.66
C SER A 30 2.05 -11.67 6.55
N PHE A 31 1.49 -11.50 5.34
CA PHE A 31 0.39 -10.57 5.08
C PHE A 31 -0.83 -10.81 5.97
N ARG A 32 -1.13 -12.08 6.28
CA ARG A 32 -2.21 -12.45 7.21
C ARG A 32 -1.95 -11.92 8.61
N LYS A 33 -0.73 -12.06 9.13
CA LYS A 33 -0.34 -11.61 10.48
C LYS A 33 -0.29 -10.08 10.57
N ILE A 34 0.12 -9.41 9.49
CA ILE A 34 0.05 -7.96 9.37
C ILE A 34 -1.41 -7.50 9.41
N GLY A 35 -2.28 -8.11 8.59
CA GLY A 35 -3.71 -7.80 8.55
C GLY A 35 -4.38 -7.90 9.91
N SER A 36 -4.10 -8.96 10.68
CA SER A 36 -4.58 -9.10 12.06
C SER A 36 -4.10 -7.99 13.00
N ARG A 37 -2.89 -7.45 12.81
CA ARG A 37 -2.33 -6.36 13.64
C ARG A 37 -2.91 -4.99 13.30
N VAL A 38 -3.21 -4.75 12.03
CA VAL A 38 -3.76 -3.46 11.55
C VAL A 38 -5.28 -3.47 11.42
N GLY A 39 -5.93 -4.59 11.76
CA GLY A 39 -7.39 -4.74 11.64
C GLY A 39 -7.89 -4.73 10.19
N ARG A 40 -7.08 -5.19 9.22
CA ARG A 40 -7.43 -5.23 7.79
C ARG A 40 -7.33 -6.63 7.22
N ASN A 41 -8.10 -6.89 6.16
CA ASN A 41 -8.01 -8.18 5.48
C ASN A 41 -6.65 -8.33 4.75
N GLN A 42 -6.23 -9.58 4.56
CA GLN A 42 -4.96 -9.90 3.90
C GLN A 42 -4.85 -9.28 2.50
N THR A 43 -5.94 -9.29 1.74
CA THR A 43 -5.99 -8.74 0.37
C THR A 43 -5.68 -7.24 0.34
N THR A 44 -6.16 -6.48 1.33
CA THR A 44 -5.88 -5.04 1.46
C THR A 44 -4.40 -4.82 1.73
N VAL A 45 -3.82 -5.61 2.65
CA VAL A 45 -2.38 -5.53 2.96
C VAL A 45 -1.53 -5.85 1.73
N MET A 46 -1.87 -6.91 0.98
CA MET A 46 -1.17 -7.27 -0.26
C MET A 46 -1.21 -6.15 -1.29
N ARG A 47 -2.37 -5.52 -1.50
CA ARG A 47 -2.53 -4.41 -2.44
C ARG A 47 -1.74 -3.16 -2.02
N ILE A 48 -1.70 -2.84 -0.72
CA ILE A 48 -0.91 -1.70 -0.21
C ILE A 48 0.58 -1.93 -0.45
N TRP A 49 1.05 -3.16 -0.18
CA TRP A 49 2.44 -3.52 -0.42
C TRP A 49 2.80 -3.46 -1.91
N ASP A 50 1.94 -3.97 -2.79
CA ASP A 50 2.11 -3.92 -4.24
C ASP A 50 2.14 -2.48 -4.77
N HIS A 51 1.23 -1.63 -4.29
CA HIS A 51 1.22 -0.20 -4.62
C HIS A 51 2.51 0.50 -4.19
N TRP A 52 2.99 0.23 -2.96
CA TRP A 52 4.24 0.79 -2.47
C TRP A 52 5.45 0.37 -3.32
N LEU A 53 5.50 -0.91 -3.75
CA LEU A 53 6.54 -1.41 -4.63
C LEU A 53 6.49 -0.76 -6.03
N GLN A 54 5.28 -0.52 -6.55
CA GLN A 54 5.06 0.14 -7.83
C GLN A 54 5.40 1.63 -7.78
N GLU A 55 5.05 2.35 -6.72
CA GLU A 55 5.44 3.74 -6.50
C GLU A 55 6.97 3.87 -6.42
N GLY A 56 7.64 3.00 -5.65
CA GLY A 56 9.10 2.95 -5.59
C GLY A 56 9.78 2.54 -6.90
N THR A 57 9.06 1.90 -7.82
CA THR A 57 9.55 1.60 -9.18
C THR A 57 9.33 2.77 -10.14
N THR A 58 8.23 3.50 -9.98
CA THR A 58 7.90 4.66 -10.80
C THR A 58 8.79 5.86 -10.50
N ASP A 59 9.14 6.09 -9.22
CA ASP A 59 10.09 7.14 -8.81
C ASP A 59 11.48 6.94 -9.45
N ARG A 60 11.98 5.68 -9.48
CA ARG A 60 13.25 5.34 -10.14
C ARG A 60 13.23 5.60 -11.65
N ARG A 61 12.11 5.37 -12.32
CA ARG A 61 11.96 5.69 -13.76
C ARG A 61 11.98 7.19 -14.02
N HIS A 62 11.40 8.00 -13.12
CA HIS A 62 11.39 9.46 -13.29
C HIS A 62 12.75 10.11 -13.03
N ARG A 63 13.60 9.51 -12.18
CA ARG A 63 15.00 9.94 -11.99
C ARG A 63 15.95 9.54 -13.14
N SER A 64 15.47 8.76 -14.10
CA SER A 64 16.28 8.32 -15.26
C SER A 64 16.21 9.28 -16.45
N HIS A 65 15.51 10.41 -16.32
CA HIS A 65 15.47 11.47 -17.34
C HIS A 65 16.16 12.71 -16.77
N PRO A 66 17.48 12.91 -17.01
CA PRO A 66 18.07 14.22 -16.85
C PRO A 66 17.49 15.18 -17.91
N PRO A 67 17.46 16.50 -17.63
CA PRO A 67 16.97 17.52 -18.56
C PRO A 67 17.78 17.60 -19.87
#